data_AF-A0AB35WF44-F1
#
_entry.id   AF-A0AB35WF44-F1
#
_cell.length_a   1.000
_cell.length_b   1.000
_cell.length_c   1.000
_cell.angle_alpha   90.00
_cell.angle_beta   90.00
_cell.angle_gamma   90.00
#
_symmetry.space_group_name_H-M   'P 1'
#
loop_
_entity.id
_entity.type
_entity.pdbx_description
1 polymer ?
#
loop_
_entity_poly.entity_id
_entity_poly.type
_entity_poly.pdbx_seq_one_letter_code
_entity_poly.pdbx_strand_id
1 'polypeptide(L)'
;MKREYADKINSLLQCFHFNKEFLEWNHDYSHQLLRHGVSHLYHFAMLQGENDEATLEELRNIIVSITNGDIPKPYDLLSMDAEQPETTSKTVTFLKPLAVTVELTPEMLHSLKRSAAVPAKMKRPNLY
;
A
#
# COMPACT_ATOMS: atom_id res chain seq x y z
N MET A 1 -10.12 7.82 -2.08
CA MET A 1 -9.22 6.73 -2.51
C MET A 1 -7.89 6.76 -1.76
N LYS A 2 -7.27 5.61 -1.48
CA LYS A 2 -5.91 5.56 -0.91
C LYS A 2 -4.81 5.94 -1.90
N ARG A 3 -3.73 6.52 -1.38
CA ARG A 3 -2.60 7.04 -2.15
C ARG A 3 -1.97 6.01 -3.08
N GLU A 4 -1.79 4.77 -2.64
CA GLU A 4 -1.14 3.73 -3.44
C GLU A 4 -1.91 3.41 -4.73
N TYR A 5 -3.24 3.45 -4.70
CA TYR A 5 -4.05 3.24 -5.91
C TYR A 5 -4.07 4.47 -6.80
N ALA A 6 -4.13 5.67 -6.20
CA ALA A 6 -4.03 6.94 -6.92
C ALA A 6 -2.70 7.04 -7.71
N ASP A 7 -1.59 6.64 -7.10
CA ASP A 7 -0.27 6.57 -7.74
C ASP A 7 -0.25 5.58 -8.93
N LYS A 8 -0.88 4.41 -8.77
CA LYS A 8 -1.01 3.44 -9.87
C LYS A 8 -1.90 3.95 -11.00
N ILE A 9 -2.99 4.65 -10.70
CA ILE A 9 -3.83 5.30 -11.73
C ILE A 9 -3.02 6.37 -12.47
N ASN A 10 -2.29 7.22 -11.74
CA ASN A 10 -1.42 8.22 -12.36
C ASN A 10 -0.38 7.59 -13.28
N SER A 11 0.23 6.48 -12.87
CA SER A 11 1.16 5.72 -13.72
C SER A 11 0.49 5.21 -15.00
N LEU A 12 -0.74 4.68 -14.91
CA LEU A 12 -1.50 4.23 -16.08
C LEU A 12 -1.89 5.39 -17.00
N LEU A 13 -2.28 6.53 -16.44
CA LEU A 13 -2.57 7.75 -17.21
C LEU A 13 -1.33 8.28 -17.91
N GLN A 14 -0.17 8.28 -17.23
CA GLN A 14 1.09 8.66 -17.84
C GLN A 14 1.43 7.77 -19.03
N CYS A 15 1.29 6.45 -18.89
CA CYS A 15 1.47 5.51 -20.01
C CYS A 15 0.50 5.81 -21.16
N PHE A 16 -0.77 6.09 -20.86
CA PHE A 16 -1.76 6.45 -21.87
C PHE A 16 -1.35 7.71 -22.66
N HIS A 17 -0.97 8.78 -21.96
CA HIS A 17 -0.54 10.04 -22.58
C HIS A 17 0.76 9.86 -23.37
N PHE A 18 1.72 9.13 -22.81
CA PHE A 18 2.99 8.82 -23.49
C PHE A 18 2.77 8.05 -24.80
N ASN A 19 1.94 7.00 -24.79
CA ASN A 19 1.66 6.21 -25.99
C ASN A 19 0.99 7.04 -27.09
N LYS A 20 0.15 8.00 -26.69
CA LYS A 20 -0.50 8.91 -27.63
C LYS A 20 0.48 9.93 -28.21
N GLU A 21 1.32 10.54 -27.38
CA GLU A 21 2.20 11.65 -27.79
C GLU A 21 3.47 11.19 -28.51
N PHE A 22 4.06 10.06 -28.12
CA PHE A 22 5.38 9.66 -28.59
C PHE A 22 5.38 8.45 -29.52
N LEU A 23 4.38 7.57 -29.40
CA LEU A 23 4.31 6.35 -30.22
C LEU A 23 3.24 6.44 -31.31
N GLU A 24 2.47 7.53 -31.37
CA GLU A 24 1.33 7.73 -32.29
C GLU A 24 0.35 6.54 -32.29
N TRP A 25 0.22 5.86 -31.16
CA TRP A 25 -0.67 4.71 -31.06
C TRP A 25 -2.11 5.13 -31.30
N ASN A 26 -2.86 4.25 -31.96
CA ASN A 26 -4.29 4.45 -32.19
C ASN A 26 -4.99 4.78 -30.87
N HIS A 27 -5.79 5.85 -30.89
CA HIS A 27 -6.44 6.37 -29.70
C HIS A 27 -7.34 5.33 -29.02
N ASP A 28 -8.14 4.60 -29.80
CA ASP A 28 -9.05 3.58 -29.31
C ASP A 28 -8.29 2.42 -28.67
N TYR A 29 -7.16 2.04 -29.25
CA TYR A 29 -6.28 1.01 -28.67
C TYR A 29 -5.69 1.46 -27.32
N SER A 30 -5.11 2.66 -27.27
CA SER A 30 -4.56 3.23 -26.04
C SER A 30 -5.64 3.38 -24.96
N HIS A 31 -6.86 3.78 -25.36
CA HIS A 31 -8.00 3.93 -24.48
C HIS A 31 -8.48 2.58 -23.92
N GLN A 32 -8.57 1.54 -24.76
CA GLN A 32 -8.86 0.18 -24.31
C GLN A 32 -7.81 -0.33 -23.32
N LEU A 33 -6.52 -0.09 -23.59
CA LEU A 33 -5.43 -0.49 -22.72
C LEU A 33 -5.52 0.21 -21.35
N LEU A 34 -5.84 1.51 -21.32
CA LEU A 34 -6.08 2.25 -20.09
C LEU A 34 -7.23 1.63 -19.27
N ARG A 35 -8.38 1.38 -19.93
CA ARG A 35 -9.55 0.73 -19.29
C ARG A 35 -9.19 -0.63 -18.70
N HIS A 36 -8.43 -1.43 -19.44
CA HIS A 36 -7.97 -2.73 -18.98
C HIS A 36 -6.99 -2.62 -17.80
N GLY A 37 -6.04 -1.68 -17.85
CA GLY A 37 -5.09 -1.43 -16.77
C GLY A 37 -5.79 -1.08 -15.45
N VAL A 38 -6.77 -0.17 -15.48
CA VAL A 38 -7.52 0.18 -14.27
C VAL A 38 -8.42 -0.98 -13.81
N SER A 39 -9.00 -1.74 -14.74
CA SER A 39 -9.77 -2.95 -14.39
C SER A 39 -8.89 -3.97 -13.67
N HIS A 40 -7.66 -4.20 -14.13
CA HIS A 40 -6.71 -5.08 -13.45
C HIS A 40 -6.36 -4.58 -12.05
N LEU A 41 -6.15 -3.26 -11.89
CA LEU A 41 -5.89 -2.67 -10.58
C LEU A 41 -7.05 -2.90 -9.59
N TYR A 42 -8.30 -2.72 -10.03
CA TYR A 42 -9.48 -2.98 -9.22
C TYR A 42 -9.56 -4.44 -8.76
N HIS A 43 -9.45 -5.40 -9.68
CA HIS A 43 -9.51 -6.82 -9.32
C HIS A 43 -8.31 -7.23 -8.46
N PHE A 44 -7.13 -6.67 -8.70
CA PHE A 44 -5.95 -6.89 -7.88
C PHE A 44 -6.17 -6.39 -6.44
N ALA A 45 -6.75 -5.21 -6.26
CA ALA A 45 -7.11 -4.68 -4.94
C ALA A 45 -8.04 -5.63 -4.18
N MET A 46 -9.10 -6.12 -4.85
CA MET A 46 -10.02 -7.09 -4.24
C MET A 46 -9.30 -8.39 -3.83
N LEU A 47 -8.43 -8.93 -4.70
CA LEU A 47 -7.69 -10.17 -4.42
C LEU A 47 -6.64 -10.01 -3.32
N GLN A 48 -6.10 -8.81 -3.12
CA GLN A 48 -5.21 -8.48 -1.99
C GLN A 48 -5.96 -8.26 -0.67
N GLY A 49 -7.30 -8.36 -0.68
CA GLY A 49 -8.11 -8.15 0.51
C GLY A 49 -8.25 -6.67 0.87
N GLU A 50 -8.25 -5.78 -0.13
CA GLU A 50 -8.67 -4.40 0.10
C GLU A 50 -10.11 -4.36 0.64
N ASN A 51 -10.31 -3.68 1.76
CA ASN A 51 -11.60 -3.59 2.45
C ASN A 51 -12.13 -2.15 2.53
N ASP A 52 -11.35 -1.16 2.08
CA ASP A 52 -11.80 0.22 2.01
C ASP A 52 -12.82 0.39 0.88
N GLU A 53 -14.10 0.41 1.23
CA GLU A 53 -15.22 0.51 0.30
C GLU A 53 -15.12 1.76 -0.57
N ALA A 54 -14.69 2.90 0.01
CA ALA A 54 -14.51 4.15 -0.72
C ALA A 54 -13.47 4.02 -1.84
N THR A 55 -12.35 3.34 -1.59
CA THR A 55 -11.33 3.08 -2.61
C THR A 55 -11.83 2.15 -3.71
N LEU A 56 -12.53 1.08 -3.35
CA LEU A 56 -13.07 0.14 -4.34
C LEU A 56 -14.16 0.79 -5.20
N GLU A 57 -15.05 1.58 -4.59
CA GLU A 57 -16.07 2.34 -5.29
C GLU A 57 -15.45 3.35 -6.25
N GLU A 58 -14.41 4.08 -5.82
CA GLU A 58 -13.76 5.07 -6.66
C GLU A 58 -13.03 4.42 -7.86
N LEU A 59 -12.35 3.28 -7.65
CA LEU A 59 -11.77 2.49 -8.73
C LEU A 59 -12.84 2.02 -9.74
N ARG A 60 -14.00 1.57 -9.25
CA ARG A 60 -15.13 1.19 -10.10
C ARG A 60 -15.66 2.37 -10.91
N ASN A 61 -15.80 3.53 -10.28
CA ASN A 61 -16.28 4.75 -10.93
C ASN A 61 -15.33 5.22 -12.03
N ILE A 62 -14.01 5.11 -11.81
CA ILE A 62 -13.02 5.38 -12.85
C ILE A 62 -13.18 4.43 -14.05
N ILE A 63 -13.36 3.12 -13.81
CA ILE A 63 -13.56 2.14 -14.89
C ILE A 63 -14.80 2.50 -15.71
N VAL A 64 -15.89 2.90 -15.05
CA VAL A 64 -17.12 3.35 -15.71
C VAL A 64 -16.87 4.61 -16.53
N SER A 65 -16.20 5.61 -15.95
CA SER A 65 -15.82 6.86 -16.64
C SER A 65 -15.02 6.57 -17.92
N ILE A 66 -13.97 5.76 -17.83
CA ILE A 66 -13.15 5.38 -18.99
C ILE A 66 -14.00 4.58 -19.98
N THR A 67 -14.88 3.68 -19.52
CA THR A 67 -15.75 2.92 -20.43
C THR A 67 -16.66 3.85 -21.26
N ASN A 68 -17.07 4.99 -20.69
CA ASN A 68 -17.88 6.00 -21.38
C ASN A 68 -17.07 6.94 -22.29
N GLY A 69 -15.74 6.76 -22.37
CA GLY A 69 -14.86 7.59 -23.21
C GLY A 69 -14.18 8.74 -22.46
N ASP A 70 -14.45 8.89 -21.16
CA ASP A 70 -13.88 9.97 -20.36
C ASP A 70 -12.54 9.57 -19.74
N ILE A 71 -11.53 10.40 -19.93
CA ILE A 71 -10.20 10.19 -19.35
C ILE A 71 -10.11 10.98 -18.04
N PRO A 72 -9.95 10.31 -16.89
CA PRO A 72 -9.87 10.99 -15.61
C PRO A 72 -8.59 11.82 -15.51
N LYS A 73 -8.65 12.88 -14.71
CA LYS A 73 -7.46 13.69 -14.41
C LYS A 73 -6.54 12.93 -13.45
N PRO A 74 -5.21 13.16 -13.52
CA PRO A 74 -4.29 12.64 -12.52
C PRO A 74 -4.64 13.15 -11.12
N TYR A 75 -4.47 12.28 -10.14
CA TYR A 75 -4.60 12.60 -8.72
C TYR A 75 -3.43 13.47 -8.25
N ASP A 76 -3.73 14.48 -7.42
CA ASP A 76 -2.69 15.25 -6.74
C ASP A 76 -2.25 14.52 -5.46
N LEU A 77 -1.20 13.70 -5.57
CA LEU A 77 -0.69 12.92 -4.45
C LEU A 77 -0.20 13.79 -3.28
N LEU A 78 0.27 15.01 -3.54
CA LEU A 78 0.78 15.90 -2.49
C LEU A 78 -0.35 16.35 -1.55
N SER A 79 -1.53 16.60 -2.10
CA SER A 79 -2.72 16.92 -1.30
C SER A 79 -3.23 15.75 -0.46
N MET A 80 -3.01 14.51 -0.91
CA MET A 80 -3.50 13.30 -0.23
C MET A 80 -2.66 12.91 0.99
N ASP A 81 -1.36 13.23 1.01
CA ASP A 81 -0.51 13.02 2.20
C ASP A 81 -0.93 13.92 3.38
N ALA A 82 -1.53 15.08 3.10
CA ALA A 82 -1.99 16.00 4.12
C ALA A 82 -3.24 15.50 4.87
N GLU A 83 -4.00 14.57 4.28
CA GLU A 83 -5.23 14.00 4.86
C GLU A 83 -5.01 12.66 5.57
N GLN A 84 -3.87 12.00 5.35
CA GLN A 84 -3.54 10.79 6.08
C GLN A 84 -3.05 11.18 7.47
N PRO A 85 -3.78 10.87 8.57
CA PRO A 85 -3.20 11.05 9.90
C PRO A 85 -1.93 10.21 9.91
N GLU A 86 -0.80 10.87 10.15
CA GLU A 86 0.49 10.23 10.17
C GLU A 86 0.35 8.88 10.86
N THR A 87 0.63 7.80 10.12
CA THR A 87 0.99 6.53 10.74
C THR A 87 2.34 6.76 11.40
N THR A 88 2.34 7.59 12.45
CA THR A 88 3.28 7.56 13.56
C THR A 88 3.51 6.09 13.81
N SER A 89 4.77 5.68 13.65
CA SER A 89 5.22 4.32 13.89
C SER A 89 4.60 3.82 15.19
N LYS A 90 3.49 3.07 15.09
CA LYS A 90 2.67 2.70 16.25
C LYS A 90 3.49 1.65 16.98
N THR A 91 4.33 2.11 17.89
CA THR A 91 5.07 1.23 18.77
C THR A 91 4.06 0.53 19.65
N VAL A 92 3.77 -0.74 19.34
CA VAL A 92 2.89 -1.58 20.13
C VAL A 92 3.62 -1.91 21.43
N THR A 93 3.24 -1.22 22.52
CA THR A 93 3.76 -1.49 23.85
C THR A 93 2.82 -2.43 24.60
N PHE A 94 3.32 -3.58 25.05
CA PHE A 94 2.62 -4.41 26.02
C PHE A 94 2.62 -3.70 27.37
N LEU A 95 1.49 -3.12 27.78
CA LEU A 95 1.38 -2.35 29.02
C LEU A 95 1.59 -3.20 30.28
N LYS A 96 1.18 -4.48 30.22
CA LYS A 96 1.36 -5.48 31.29
C LYS A 96 1.45 -6.88 30.65
N PRO A 97 2.63 -7.36 30.27
CA PRO A 97 2.76 -8.74 29.80
C PRO A 97 2.37 -9.72 30.92
N LEU A 98 1.60 -10.74 30.58
CA LEU A 98 1.25 -11.80 31.52
C LEU A 98 2.49 -12.66 31.78
N ALA A 99 2.88 -12.80 33.04
CA ALA A 99 3.93 -13.75 33.43
C ALA A 99 3.37 -15.17 33.33
N VAL A 100 4.03 -16.04 32.56
CA VAL A 100 3.67 -17.44 32.41
C VAL A 100 4.88 -18.30 32.75
N THR A 101 4.64 -19.38 33.50
CA THR A 101 5.65 -20.40 33.81
C THR A 101 5.63 -21.46 32.72
N VAL A 102 6.80 -21.81 32.18
CA VAL A 102 6.94 -22.82 31.13
C VAL A 102 8.03 -23.80 31.53
N GLU A 103 7.78 -25.09 31.37
CA GLU A 103 8.80 -26.12 31.55
C GLU A 103 9.66 -26.23 30.28
N LEU A 104 10.97 -26.20 30.45
CA LEU A 104 11.94 -26.21 29.36
C LEU A 104 12.99 -27.29 29.61
N THR A 105 13.39 -28.00 28.55
CA THR A 105 14.54 -28.91 28.64
C THR A 105 15.85 -28.12 28.68
N PRO A 106 16.94 -28.70 29.24
CA PRO A 106 18.25 -28.05 29.29
C PRO A 106 18.78 -27.61 27.92
N GLU A 107 18.51 -28.39 26.87
CA GLU A 107 18.95 -28.13 25.50
C GLU A 107 18.21 -26.93 24.90
N MET A 108 16.89 -26.83 25.16
CA MET A 108 16.08 -25.69 24.73
C MET A 108 16.53 -24.39 25.42
N LEU A 109 16.85 -24.46 26.71
CA LEU A 109 17.38 -23.33 27.46
C LEU A 109 18.73 -22.84 26.89
N HIS A 110 19.61 -23.77 26.52
CA HIS A 110 20.90 -23.43 25.92
C HIS A 110 20.75 -22.78 24.54
N SER A 111 19.82 -23.27 23.72
CA SER A 111 19.49 -22.68 22.41
C SER A 111 18.95 -21.25 22.56
N LEU A 112 18.03 -21.03 23.50
CA LEU A 112 17.44 -19.72 23.77
C LEU A 112 18.46 -18.69 24.23
N LYS A 113 19.41 -19.09 25.09
CA LYS A 113 20.50 -18.20 25.53
C LYS A 113 21.42 -17.78 24.38
N ARG A 114 21.65 -18.65 23.40
CA ARG A 114 22.46 -18.35 22.22
C ARG A 114 21.73 -17.39 21.26
N SER A 115 20.41 -17.54 21.10
CA SER A 115 19.61 -16.66 20.22
C SER A 115 19.32 -15.28 20.82
N ALA A 116 19.29 -15.16 22.15
CA ALA A 116 19.07 -13.90 22.85
C ALA A 116 20.29 -12.94 22.88
N ALA A 117 21.40 -13.29 22.21
CA ALA A 117 22.57 -12.41 22.04
C ALA A 117 22.27 -11.27 21.04
N VAL A 118 21.36 -10.37 21.41
CA VAL A 118 21.04 -9.15 20.67
C VAL A 118 22.14 -8.10 20.93
N PRO A 119 22.65 -7.38 19.89
CA PRO A 119 23.70 -6.38 20.06
C PRO A 119 23.28 -5.26 21.02
N ALA A 120 24.23 -4.80 21.84
CA ALA A 120 24.08 -3.86 22.96
C ALA A 120 23.62 -2.41 22.60
N LYS A 121 23.00 -2.18 21.45
CA LYS A 121 22.51 -0.86 21.00
C LYS A 121 21.12 -0.47 21.51
N MET A 122 20.46 -1.32 22.29
CA MET A 122 19.21 -0.98 22.99
C MET A 122 19.41 -0.72 24.50
N LYS A 123 20.55 -0.12 24.89
CA LYS A 123 20.66 0.48 26.24
C LYS A 123 19.94 1.84 26.23
N ARG A 124 18.93 1.97 27.10
CA ARG A 124 18.15 3.19 27.34
C ARG A 124 19.07 4.40 27.57
N PRO A 125 18.70 5.62 27.13
CA PRO A 125 19.37 6.82 27.60
C PRO A 125 19.04 7.02 29.07
N ASN A 126 20.08 7.17 29.91
CA ASN A 126 19.93 7.65 31.28
C ASN A 126 19.50 9.11 31.21
N LEU A 127 18.28 9.39 31.66
CA LEU A 127 17.86 10.74 32.04
C LEU A 127 18.36 10.96 33.48
N TYR A 128 19.37 11.82 33.62
CA TYR A 128 19.61 12.56 34.85
C TYR A 128 18.66 13.76 34.87
#